data_AF-A0A091ECF7-F1
#
_entry.id   AF-A0A091ECF7-F1
#
_cell.length_a   1.000
_cell.length_b   1.000
_cell.length_c   1.000
_cell.angle_alpha   90.00
_cell.angle_beta   90.00
_cell.angle_gamma   90.00
#
_symmetry.space_group_name_H-M   'P 1'
#
loop_
_entity.id
_entity.type
_entity.pdbx_description
1 polymer ?
#
loop_
_entity_poly.entity_id
_entity_poly.type
_entity_poly.pdbx_seq_one_letter_code
_entity_poly.pdbx_strand_id
1 'polypeptide(L)'
;GKVNCKNMKQDCPVPACPRATLLPGHCCHTCPKEKSPAPRFDTFEYFQDKEDDLDKPYNDRSYLSSEGLVRDDARTEFVALLTSGPEPWRPTSSAVAKARFTLLRSSLLFSISYERLGRPSRVRFSDPEGNVLFEHPVQKSAAPEDGMLCGMWRTVSKANVQLLRGEQLRVSLITRAQPSGEVHGHILKHRALFAETFGAILTSLDPLHLGAGGMAMLTLSDTENNLHFILMARGLLEPGARESPWVPLRVRILHQGQTLREVHTNITVEDPDFAEVLSDLSAQELQLLVQGQLRIAAETEGRHARQLAGTITTRRSCDTIQSVLCGADALLPTKTGAVGSAKLALHENGTLEYQVQVVGTASEVVGITLETKPRRKSKRNILFDITPSYKDGLGWGAWQSPSARDAHMLLQNELFLNVATKDWAEGELRGQIISLPYSGLLARY
;
A
#
# COMPACT_ATOMS: atom_id res chain seq x y z
N GLY A 1 26.79 28.96 29.13
CA GLY A 1 27.38 29.93 28.18
C GLY A 1 27.00 31.33 28.60
N LYS A 2 27.93 32.30 28.53
CA LYS A 2 27.62 33.71 28.84
C LYS A 2 26.92 34.34 27.63
N VAL A 3 25.67 34.76 27.80
CA VAL A 3 24.90 35.42 26.74
C VAL A 3 25.27 36.91 26.75
N ASN A 4 25.72 37.45 25.62
CA ASN A 4 26.13 38.84 25.50
C ASN A 4 25.03 39.64 24.79
N CYS A 5 24.17 40.30 25.56
CA CYS A 5 23.04 41.07 25.04
C CYS A 5 23.51 42.45 24.57
N LYS A 6 23.80 42.63 23.27
CA LYS A 6 24.07 43.94 22.66
C LYS A 6 22.78 44.50 22.05
N ASN A 7 22.47 45.76 22.35
CA ASN A 7 21.43 46.59 21.73
C ASN A 7 19.94 46.16 21.81
N MET A 8 19.54 45.22 22.67
CA MET A 8 18.11 44.83 22.80
C MET A 8 17.30 45.60 23.87
N LYS A 9 17.85 46.63 24.52
CA LYS A 9 17.13 47.37 25.59
C LYS A 9 15.86 48.09 25.10
N GLN A 10 15.76 48.44 23.81
CA GLN A 10 14.59 49.11 23.24
C GLN A 10 13.53 48.13 22.71
N ASP A 11 13.89 46.86 22.50
CA ASP A 11 12.97 45.83 21.96
C ASP A 11 12.36 44.94 23.06
N CYS A 12 12.75 45.13 24.32
CA CYS A 12 12.18 44.37 25.43
C CYS A 12 10.79 44.92 25.81
N PRO A 13 9.77 44.05 25.92
CA PRO A 13 8.45 44.47 26.40
C PRO A 13 8.53 44.96 27.85
N VAL A 14 7.76 46.01 28.18
CA VAL A 14 7.73 46.58 29.53
C VAL A 14 7.01 45.62 30.48
N PRO A 15 7.68 45.11 31.54
CA PRO A 15 7.06 44.16 32.46
C PRO A 15 5.98 44.84 33.32
N ALA A 16 4.82 44.20 33.43
CA ALA A 16 3.65 44.71 34.16
C ALA A 16 3.73 44.56 35.70
N CYS A 17 4.87 44.18 36.26
CA CYS A 17 5.05 43.94 37.69
C CYS A 17 6.16 44.81 38.29
N PRO A 18 6.04 45.21 39.58
CA PRO A 18 7.03 46.07 40.22
C PRO A 18 8.38 45.38 40.53
N ARG A 19 8.47 44.04 40.44
CA ARG A 19 9.70 43.27 40.70
C ARG A 19 10.05 42.32 39.55
N ALA A 20 10.38 42.88 38.39
CA ALA A 20 10.80 42.10 37.24
C ALA A 20 12.29 41.68 37.35
N THR A 21 12.57 40.39 37.16
CA THR A 21 13.91 39.80 37.34
C THR A 21 14.44 39.21 36.04
N LEU A 22 15.75 39.36 35.78
CA LEU A 22 16.41 38.82 34.61
C LEU A 22 16.83 37.37 34.89
N LEU A 23 16.31 36.43 34.11
CA LEU A 23 16.68 35.02 34.25
C LEU A 23 18.03 34.72 33.57
N PRO A 24 18.82 33.76 34.09
CA PRO A 24 20.09 33.37 33.47
C PRO A 24 19.88 32.88 32.03
N GLY A 25 20.54 33.53 31.07
CA GLY A 25 20.44 33.19 29.65
C GLY A 25 19.39 33.98 28.86
N HIS A 26 18.74 34.97 29.47
CA HIS A 26 17.73 35.82 28.82
C HIS A 26 18.15 37.29 28.83
N CYS A 27 17.72 38.06 27.82
CA CYS A 27 18.08 39.48 27.66
C CYS A 27 16.99 40.46 28.15
N CYS A 28 15.78 39.98 28.48
CA CYS A 28 14.66 40.81 28.95
C CYS A 28 14.17 40.37 30.35
N HIS A 29 13.69 41.32 31.15
CA HIS A 29 13.19 41.07 32.51
C HIS A 29 11.82 40.37 32.49
N THR A 30 11.63 39.39 33.36
CA THR A 30 10.40 38.60 33.52
C THR A 30 9.89 38.63 34.96
N CYS A 31 8.56 38.60 35.12
CA CYS A 31 7.91 38.59 36.43
C CYS A 31 8.00 37.20 37.08
N PRO A 32 8.39 37.07 38.37
CA PRO A 32 8.40 35.79 39.07
C PRO A 32 6.97 35.25 39.26
N LYS A 33 6.74 33.96 38.98
CA LYS A 33 5.50 33.27 39.33
C LYS A 33 5.55 32.84 40.81
N GLU A 34 4.60 33.25 41.63
CA GLU A 34 4.48 32.80 43.02
C GLU A 34 4.14 31.30 43.11
N LYS A 35 4.79 30.61 44.06
CA LYS A 35 4.63 29.17 44.33
C LYS A 35 3.54 28.94 45.38
N SER A 36 2.55 28.10 45.06
CA SER A 36 1.73 27.37 46.03
C SER A 36 1.92 25.85 45.83
N PRO A 37 1.68 25.04 46.88
CA PRO A 37 2.48 23.84 47.17
C PRO A 37 2.00 22.57 46.46
N ALA A 38 2.95 21.68 46.16
CA ALA A 38 2.72 20.37 45.58
C ALA A 38 2.33 19.31 46.64
N PRO A 39 1.48 18.35 46.28
CA PRO A 39 1.66 16.96 46.65
C PRO A 39 2.02 16.09 45.43
N ARG A 40 2.83 15.07 45.70
CA ARG A 40 3.18 13.96 44.79
C ARG A 40 1.95 13.08 44.56
N PHE A 41 1.73 12.61 43.33
CA PHE A 41 1.53 11.20 42.92
C PHE A 41 1.13 11.13 41.43
N ASP A 42 1.48 9.99 40.80
CA ASP A 42 1.11 9.54 39.46
C ASP A 42 -0.36 9.75 39.11
N THR A 43 -0.67 9.97 37.82
CA THR A 43 -1.60 9.17 36.98
C THR A 43 -2.07 9.98 35.76
N PHE A 44 -2.14 9.23 34.65
CA PHE A 44 -2.75 9.46 33.33
C PHE A 44 -4.11 10.20 33.24
N GLU A 45 -4.41 10.59 31.98
CA GLU A 45 -5.73 10.87 31.34
C GLU A 45 -6.33 12.29 31.53
N TYR A 46 -7.02 12.94 30.57
CA TYR A 46 -7.27 12.83 29.13
C TYR A 46 -8.06 14.13 28.78
N PHE A 47 -7.77 14.75 27.63
CA PHE A 47 -8.62 15.62 26.80
C PHE A 47 -9.26 16.91 27.35
N GLN A 48 -8.96 18.02 26.66
CA GLN A 48 -10.01 18.98 26.29
C GLN A 48 -9.69 19.61 24.93
N ASP A 49 -10.67 19.48 24.05
CA ASP A 49 -10.73 19.89 22.66
C ASP A 49 -10.54 21.39 22.45
N LYS A 50 -10.07 21.75 21.25
CA LYS A 50 -10.38 23.04 20.64
C LYS A 50 -10.92 22.82 19.24
N GLU A 51 -12.25 22.89 19.15
CA GLU A 51 -12.97 23.41 17.99
C GLU A 51 -12.37 24.77 17.60
N ASP A 52 -11.94 24.91 16.34
CA ASP A 52 -12.29 26.03 15.44
C ASP A 52 -11.52 25.87 14.12
N ASP A 53 -12.17 25.29 13.09
CA ASP A 53 -11.82 25.53 11.66
C ASP A 53 -12.96 25.01 10.75
N LEU A 54 -14.18 25.51 11.01
CA LEU A 54 -15.33 25.36 10.10
C LEU A 54 -15.19 26.41 8.99
N ASP A 55 -14.56 26.00 7.88
CA ASP A 55 -14.85 26.40 6.50
C ASP A 55 -13.70 25.93 5.59
N LYS A 56 -13.63 24.61 5.33
CA LYS A 56 -12.81 24.03 4.26
C LYS A 56 -13.66 23.06 3.44
N PRO A 57 -13.57 23.09 2.10
CA PRO A 57 -14.39 22.25 1.24
C PRO A 57 -14.15 20.76 1.53
N TYR A 58 -15.26 20.03 1.57
CA TYR A 58 -15.50 18.68 2.12
C TYR A 58 -14.68 17.51 1.52
N ASN A 59 -13.58 17.76 0.81
CA ASN A 59 -12.81 16.70 0.12
C ASN A 59 -11.35 16.56 0.56
N ASP A 60 -10.94 17.20 1.66
CA ASP A 60 -9.56 17.10 2.14
C ASP A 60 -9.52 17.06 3.67
N ARG A 61 -8.99 15.94 4.21
CA ARG A 61 -8.69 15.63 5.63
C ARG A 61 -9.77 14.96 6.49
N SER A 62 -9.84 13.66 6.36
CA SER A 62 -9.68 12.72 7.49
C SER A 62 -9.23 11.38 6.93
N TYR A 63 -8.66 10.50 7.75
CA TYR A 63 -8.23 9.13 7.42
C TYR A 63 -6.84 8.92 6.80
N LEU A 64 -5.77 9.41 7.44
CA LEU A 64 -4.49 8.70 7.53
C LEU A 64 -3.69 9.26 8.72
N SER A 65 -4.10 8.98 9.95
CA SER A 65 -3.20 9.15 11.11
C SER A 65 -2.20 8.01 11.13
N SER A 66 -1.26 8.05 10.18
CA SER A 66 -0.02 7.27 10.19
C SER A 66 1.17 8.16 10.61
N GLU A 67 0.96 9.02 11.62
CA GLU A 67 2.03 9.78 12.29
C GLU A 67 2.95 8.90 13.19
N GLY A 68 3.14 7.63 12.80
CA GLY A 68 4.04 6.67 13.46
C GLY A 68 5.20 6.19 12.59
N LEU A 69 5.27 6.53 11.30
CA LEU A 69 6.34 6.08 10.39
C LEU A 69 7.28 7.22 10.00
N VAL A 70 7.96 7.83 10.98
CA VAL A 70 9.07 8.78 10.76
C VAL A 70 10.35 8.03 10.34
N ARG A 71 10.26 7.03 9.45
CA ARG A 71 11.43 6.24 9.04
C ARG A 71 11.49 5.79 7.57
N ASP A 72 10.68 6.33 6.67
CA ASP A 72 10.78 5.98 5.24
C ASP A 72 10.63 7.18 4.26
N ASP A 73 11.38 8.25 4.50
CA ASP A 73 11.53 9.39 3.56
C ASP A 73 12.28 8.99 2.26
N ALA A 74 12.57 7.70 2.05
CA ALA A 74 13.33 7.16 0.92
C ALA A 74 12.51 6.32 -0.06
N ARG A 75 11.26 5.95 0.28
CA ARG A 75 10.38 5.13 -0.56
C ARG A 75 9.25 5.97 -1.13
N THR A 76 9.11 5.99 -2.46
CA THR A 76 7.98 6.63 -3.14
C THR A 76 7.30 5.64 -4.06
N GLU A 77 5.98 5.57 -4.01
CA GLU A 77 5.19 4.62 -4.81
C GLU A 77 4.42 5.33 -5.91
N PHE A 78 4.33 4.66 -7.06
CA PHE A 78 3.63 5.14 -8.25
C PHE A 78 2.83 4.02 -8.89
N VAL A 79 1.87 4.38 -9.73
CA VAL A 79 1.05 3.45 -10.51
C VAL A 79 0.94 3.92 -11.95
N ALA A 80 0.61 2.99 -12.84
CA ALA A 80 0.15 3.31 -14.17
C ALA A 80 -0.97 2.34 -14.57
N LEU A 81 -2.02 2.89 -15.17
CA LEU A 81 -2.98 2.14 -15.99
C LEU A 81 -2.50 2.17 -17.44
N LEU A 82 -2.26 1.00 -18.01
CA LEU A 82 -1.80 0.84 -19.38
C LEU A 82 -2.94 0.26 -20.22
N THR A 83 -3.31 0.97 -21.28
CA THR A 83 -4.30 0.55 -22.26
C THR A 83 -3.75 0.76 -23.67
N SER A 84 -4.44 0.26 -24.69
CA SER A 84 -4.07 0.58 -26.08
C SER A 84 -4.73 1.91 -26.51
N GLY A 85 -4.00 3.03 -26.35
CA GLY A 85 -4.33 4.36 -26.93
C GLY A 85 -4.91 5.42 -25.98
N PRO A 86 -5.07 6.69 -26.43
CA PRO A 86 -4.46 7.31 -27.61
C PRO A 86 -3.37 8.34 -27.24
N GLU A 87 -2.15 8.14 -27.73
CA GLU A 87 -1.34 9.10 -28.51
C GLU A 87 0.00 8.43 -28.87
N PRO A 88 0.45 8.41 -30.14
CA PRO A 88 -0.21 8.91 -31.36
C PRO A 88 -1.01 7.84 -32.16
N TRP A 89 -1.24 6.63 -31.64
CA TRP A 89 -1.77 5.50 -32.43
C TRP A 89 -3.23 5.12 -32.11
N ARG A 90 -3.96 4.60 -33.12
CA ARG A 90 -5.29 4.00 -32.94
C ARG A 90 -5.20 2.77 -32.01
N PRO A 91 -6.20 2.54 -31.13
CA PRO A 91 -6.24 1.33 -30.30
C PRO A 91 -6.12 0.06 -31.14
N THR A 92 -5.15 -0.79 -30.80
CA THR A 92 -4.83 -2.04 -31.53
C THR A 92 -5.24 -3.29 -30.75
N SER A 93 -5.59 -3.15 -29.47
CA SER A 93 -5.79 -4.29 -28.56
C SER A 93 -6.80 -3.97 -27.45
N SER A 94 -7.46 -4.99 -26.91
CA SER A 94 -8.27 -4.87 -25.67
C SER A 94 -7.46 -5.21 -24.41
N ALA A 95 -6.14 -5.31 -24.56
CA ALA A 95 -5.21 -5.53 -23.47
C ALA A 95 -5.22 -4.38 -22.46
N VAL A 96 -5.11 -4.74 -21.19
CA VAL A 96 -5.04 -3.81 -20.06
C VAL A 96 -3.94 -4.28 -19.13
N ALA A 97 -3.12 -3.36 -18.63
CA ALA A 97 -2.16 -3.69 -17.59
C ALA A 97 -2.19 -2.65 -16.47
N LYS A 98 -1.91 -3.13 -15.27
CA LYS A 98 -1.68 -2.33 -14.07
C LYS A 98 -0.23 -2.47 -13.67
N ALA A 99 0.48 -1.35 -13.63
CA ALA A 99 1.86 -1.30 -13.19
C ALA A 99 1.97 -0.59 -11.84
N ARG A 100 2.72 -1.17 -10.91
CA ARG A 100 3.14 -0.56 -9.66
C ARG A 100 4.64 -0.31 -9.69
N PHE A 101 5.05 0.85 -9.22
CA PHE A 101 6.45 1.23 -9.13
C PHE A 101 6.80 1.63 -7.71
N THR A 102 8.01 1.26 -7.28
CA THR A 102 8.57 1.70 -6.01
C THR A 102 9.94 2.30 -6.30
N LEU A 103 10.07 3.60 -6.09
CA LEU A 103 11.36 4.28 -6.10
C LEU A 103 11.98 4.11 -4.72
N LEU A 104 13.09 3.38 -4.64
CA LEU A 104 13.90 3.27 -3.44
C LEU A 104 15.31 3.78 -3.75
N ARG A 105 15.69 4.89 -3.12
CA ARG A 105 16.95 5.62 -3.41
C ARG A 105 17.02 6.07 -4.88
N SER A 106 17.77 5.33 -5.70
CA SER A 106 17.96 5.57 -7.15
C SER A 106 17.60 4.33 -7.98
N SER A 107 16.88 3.38 -7.40
CA SER A 107 16.39 2.19 -8.09
C SER A 107 14.86 2.25 -8.18
N LEU A 108 14.33 2.15 -9.39
CA LEU A 108 12.90 2.05 -9.64
C LEU A 108 12.55 0.58 -9.85
N LEU A 109 11.90 -0.01 -8.86
CA LEU A 109 11.38 -1.37 -8.93
C LEU A 109 9.98 -1.34 -9.53
N PHE A 110 9.61 -2.35 -10.32
CA PHE A 110 8.29 -2.42 -10.92
C PHE A 110 7.71 -3.83 -10.92
N SER A 111 6.40 -3.88 -10.69
CA SER A 111 5.54 -5.06 -10.81
C SER A 111 4.41 -4.71 -11.78
N ILE A 112 4.23 -5.48 -12.85
CA ILE A 112 3.21 -5.19 -13.87
C ILE A 112 2.34 -6.42 -14.06
N SER A 113 1.08 -6.30 -13.69
CA SER A 113 0.06 -7.32 -13.96
C SER A 113 -0.70 -6.94 -15.22
N TYR A 114 -1.02 -7.90 -16.08
CA TYR A 114 -1.65 -7.64 -17.36
C TYR A 114 -2.70 -8.70 -17.71
N GLU A 115 -3.73 -8.27 -18.43
CA GLU A 115 -4.85 -9.07 -18.91
C GLU A 115 -5.01 -8.90 -20.41
N ARG A 116 -5.42 -9.98 -21.09
CA ARG A 116 -5.66 -10.02 -22.55
C ARG A 116 -4.48 -9.54 -23.42
N LEU A 117 -3.26 -9.62 -22.90
CA LEU A 117 -2.04 -9.23 -23.61
C LEU A 117 -1.21 -10.46 -23.96
N GLY A 118 -0.74 -10.54 -25.20
CA GLY A 118 0.25 -11.55 -25.59
C GLY A 118 1.55 -11.40 -24.81
N ARG A 119 2.34 -12.47 -24.65
CA ARG A 119 3.57 -12.45 -23.81
C ARG A 119 4.50 -11.26 -24.16
N PRO A 120 4.70 -10.31 -23.23
CA PRO A 120 5.57 -9.17 -23.47
C PRO A 120 7.03 -9.61 -23.63
N SER A 121 7.75 -8.91 -24.49
CA SER A 121 9.17 -9.10 -24.77
C SER A 121 10.04 -8.10 -24.01
N ARG A 122 9.56 -6.87 -23.82
CA ARG A 122 10.27 -5.77 -23.17
C ARG A 122 9.30 -4.85 -22.44
N VAL A 123 9.79 -4.23 -21.36
CA VAL A 123 9.17 -3.07 -20.71
C VAL A 123 9.99 -1.85 -21.08
N ARG A 124 9.37 -0.81 -21.64
CA ARG A 124 10.05 0.42 -22.09
C ARG A 124 9.55 1.62 -21.29
N PHE A 125 10.49 2.44 -20.84
CA PHE A 125 10.26 3.72 -20.20
C PHE A 125 10.67 4.85 -21.14
N SER A 126 9.81 5.84 -21.30
CA SER A 126 10.06 6.99 -22.16
C SER A 126 9.72 8.31 -21.47
N ASP A 127 10.31 9.38 -21.98
CA ASP A 127 9.94 10.75 -21.62
C ASP A 127 8.60 11.16 -22.30
N PRO A 128 8.07 12.37 -22.04
CA PRO A 128 6.86 12.88 -22.70
C PRO A 128 6.97 12.97 -24.22
N GLU A 129 8.18 13.23 -24.75
CA GLU A 129 8.47 13.35 -26.17
C GLU A 129 8.56 11.99 -26.88
N GLY A 130 8.59 10.89 -26.12
CA GLY A 130 8.65 9.53 -26.63
C GLY A 130 10.06 8.98 -26.80
N ASN A 131 11.10 9.69 -26.37
CA ASN A 131 12.46 9.17 -26.35
C ASN A 131 12.60 8.08 -25.30
N VAL A 132 13.29 7.00 -25.68
CA VAL A 132 13.49 5.85 -24.81
C VAL A 132 14.56 6.16 -23.77
N LEU A 133 14.17 6.13 -22.49
CA LEU A 133 15.08 6.33 -21.37
C LEU A 133 15.65 5.02 -20.83
N PHE A 134 14.87 3.94 -20.90
CA PHE A 134 15.27 2.61 -20.43
C PHE A 134 14.41 1.49 -21.05
N GLU A 135 15.02 0.34 -21.32
CA GLU A 135 14.31 -0.89 -21.69
C GLU A 135 14.75 -2.05 -20.81
N HIS A 136 13.78 -2.82 -20.31
CA HIS A 136 14.01 -4.04 -19.57
C HIS A 136 13.56 -5.27 -20.39
N PRO A 137 14.45 -6.23 -20.69
CA PRO A 137 14.08 -7.45 -21.38
C PRO A 137 13.29 -8.40 -20.47
N VAL A 138 12.18 -8.93 -20.96
CA VAL A 138 11.40 -9.96 -20.26
C VAL A 138 12.05 -11.32 -20.52
N GLN A 139 12.68 -11.91 -19.50
CA GLN A 139 13.37 -13.20 -19.63
C GLN A 139 12.38 -14.35 -19.89
N LYS A 140 12.79 -15.33 -20.71
CA LYS A 140 11.95 -16.46 -21.11
C LYS A 140 11.77 -17.54 -20.03
N SER A 141 12.70 -17.64 -19.05
CA SER A 141 12.91 -18.86 -18.25
C SER A 141 12.43 -18.83 -16.80
N ALA A 142 11.96 -17.71 -16.27
CA ALA A 142 11.18 -17.75 -15.04
C ALA A 142 9.76 -18.12 -15.48
N ALA A 143 9.20 -19.22 -14.95
CA ALA A 143 7.79 -19.51 -15.10
C ALA A 143 7.04 -18.21 -14.76
N PRO A 144 6.42 -17.53 -15.74
CA PRO A 144 5.63 -16.37 -15.42
C PRO A 144 4.53 -16.92 -14.55
N GLU A 145 4.41 -16.46 -13.31
CA GLU A 145 3.10 -16.54 -12.69
C GLU A 145 2.17 -15.83 -13.67
N ASP A 146 1.23 -16.57 -14.26
CA ASP A 146 0.44 -16.15 -15.41
C ASP A 146 -0.03 -14.69 -15.23
N GLY A 147 0.36 -13.81 -16.15
CA GLY A 147 -0.07 -12.41 -16.16
C GLY A 147 0.73 -11.42 -15.32
N MET A 148 1.90 -11.74 -14.74
CA MET A 148 2.75 -10.76 -14.03
C MET A 148 4.19 -10.65 -14.57
N LEU A 149 4.73 -9.43 -14.60
CA LEU A 149 6.13 -9.10 -14.88
C LEU A 149 6.77 -8.38 -13.70
N CYS A 150 8.03 -8.73 -13.42
CA CYS A 150 8.84 -8.11 -12.39
C CYS A 150 10.14 -7.56 -12.99
N GLY A 151 10.57 -6.38 -12.56
CA GLY A 151 11.86 -5.86 -12.98
C GLY A 151 12.34 -4.66 -12.16
N MET A 152 13.53 -4.18 -12.54
CA MET A 152 14.18 -3.07 -11.87
C MET A 152 14.96 -2.23 -12.87
N TRP A 153 14.78 -0.91 -12.79
CA TRP A 153 15.65 0.08 -13.38
C TRP A 153 16.62 0.59 -12.30
N ARG A 154 17.89 0.17 -12.39
CA ARG A 154 18.95 0.60 -11.48
C ARG A 154 19.54 1.93 -11.91
N THR A 155 19.99 2.71 -10.93
CA THR A 155 20.74 3.95 -11.16
C THR A 155 19.96 4.93 -12.03
N VAL A 156 18.68 5.15 -11.68
CA VAL A 156 17.83 6.16 -12.29
C VAL A 156 18.48 7.53 -12.10
N SER A 157 18.71 8.23 -13.21
CA SER A 157 19.34 9.56 -13.20
C SER A 157 18.49 10.56 -12.41
N LYS A 158 19.12 11.60 -11.85
CA LYS A 158 18.38 12.67 -11.14
C LYS A 158 17.34 13.33 -12.04
N ALA A 159 17.63 13.53 -13.32
CA ALA A 159 16.68 14.06 -14.30
C ALA A 159 15.44 13.16 -14.44
N ASN A 160 15.63 11.85 -14.58
CA ASN A 160 14.53 10.90 -14.71
C ASN A 160 13.71 10.76 -13.41
N VAL A 161 14.35 10.90 -12.24
CA VAL A 161 13.63 10.98 -10.96
C VAL A 161 12.73 12.23 -10.89
N GLN A 162 13.16 13.36 -11.45
CA GLN A 162 12.30 14.55 -11.52
C GLN A 162 11.12 14.35 -12.48
N LEU A 163 11.35 13.73 -13.65
CA LEU A 163 10.27 13.36 -14.55
C LEU A 163 9.26 12.41 -13.89
N LEU A 164 9.74 11.45 -13.10
CA LEU A 164 8.89 10.53 -12.35
C LEU A 164 8.04 11.26 -11.29
N ARG A 165 8.66 12.17 -10.52
CA ARG A 165 7.98 12.98 -9.50
C ARG A 165 6.99 13.99 -10.10
N GLY A 166 7.26 14.45 -11.31
CA GLY A 166 6.39 15.32 -12.09
C GLY A 166 5.42 14.57 -13.00
N GLU A 167 5.25 13.25 -12.83
CA GLU A 167 4.26 12.41 -13.54
C GLU A 167 4.39 12.42 -15.09
N GLN A 168 5.60 12.67 -15.56
CA GLN A 168 5.92 12.87 -16.98
C GLN A 168 6.47 11.60 -17.64
N LEU A 169 6.90 10.60 -16.87
CA LEU A 169 7.37 9.34 -17.42
C LEU A 169 6.21 8.49 -17.93
N ARG A 170 6.44 7.84 -19.08
CA ARG A 170 5.53 6.84 -19.64
C ARG A 170 6.16 5.46 -19.58
N VAL A 171 5.32 4.45 -19.37
CA VAL A 171 5.69 3.04 -19.44
C VAL A 171 4.90 2.37 -20.57
N SER A 172 5.54 1.45 -21.30
CA SER A 172 4.91 0.67 -22.35
C SER A 172 5.34 -0.80 -22.31
N LEU A 173 4.42 -1.71 -22.61
CA LEU A 173 4.69 -3.13 -22.78
C LEU A 173 4.78 -3.46 -24.27
N ILE A 174 5.89 -4.07 -24.67
CA ILE A 174 6.19 -4.36 -26.08
C ILE A 174 6.03 -5.85 -26.33
N THR A 175 5.16 -6.23 -27.26
CA THR A 175 4.99 -7.62 -27.71
C THR A 175 5.70 -7.84 -29.04
N ARG A 176 5.87 -9.10 -29.47
CA ARG A 176 6.44 -9.39 -30.80
C ARG A 176 5.54 -8.89 -31.93
N ALA A 177 4.23 -8.91 -31.71
CA ALA A 177 3.24 -8.45 -32.67
C ALA A 177 3.25 -6.92 -32.79
N GLN A 178 3.59 -6.19 -31.71
CA GLN A 178 3.56 -4.73 -31.68
C GLN A 178 4.88 -4.16 -31.11
N PRO A 179 5.92 -4.02 -31.96
CA PRO A 179 7.25 -3.54 -31.55
C PRO A 179 7.28 -2.08 -31.04
N SER A 180 6.27 -1.29 -31.40
CA SER A 180 6.08 0.09 -30.93
C SER A 180 5.55 0.17 -29.49
N GLY A 181 5.07 -0.93 -28.91
CA GLY A 181 4.36 -0.97 -27.64
C GLY A 181 2.87 -1.19 -27.85
N GLU A 182 2.32 -2.24 -27.25
CA GLU A 182 0.92 -2.64 -27.39
C GLU A 182 0.01 -1.90 -26.40
N VAL A 183 0.48 -1.75 -25.15
CA VAL A 183 -0.21 -0.97 -24.11
C VAL A 183 0.76 0.01 -23.46
N HIS A 184 0.27 1.21 -23.13
CA HIS A 184 1.07 2.28 -22.54
C HIS A 184 0.27 3.12 -21.55
N GLY A 185 0.98 3.75 -20.61
CA GLY A 185 0.39 4.56 -19.55
C GLY A 185 1.38 5.55 -18.95
N HIS A 186 0.85 6.59 -18.31
CA HIS A 186 1.64 7.54 -17.52
C HIS A 186 1.91 6.98 -16.13
N ILE A 187 3.11 7.22 -15.62
CA ILE A 187 3.46 6.86 -14.25
C ILE A 187 3.10 8.04 -13.35
N LEU A 188 2.14 7.83 -12.46
CA LEU A 188 1.56 8.87 -11.61
C LEU A 188 1.60 8.46 -10.13
N LYS A 189 1.62 9.44 -9.24
CA LYS A 189 1.67 9.22 -7.80
C LYS A 189 0.26 9.19 -7.25
N HIS A 190 -0.18 8.03 -6.77
CA HIS A 190 -1.53 7.89 -6.19
C HIS A 190 -1.49 7.47 -4.72
N ARG A 191 -2.20 8.20 -3.84
CA ARG A 191 -2.18 7.94 -2.39
C ARG A 191 -2.80 6.58 -2.00
N ALA A 192 -3.81 6.11 -2.73
CA ALA A 192 -4.45 4.82 -2.43
C ALA A 192 -3.53 3.59 -2.61
N LEU A 193 -2.34 3.76 -3.22
CA LEU A 193 -1.38 2.66 -3.41
C LEU A 193 -0.72 2.18 -2.12
N PHE A 194 -0.55 3.07 -1.14
CA PHE A 194 0.19 2.75 0.08
C PHE A 194 -0.53 1.68 0.90
N ALA A 195 -1.86 1.75 0.95
CA ALA A 195 -2.70 0.85 1.74
C ALA A 195 -3.42 -0.22 0.90
N GLU A 196 -3.12 -0.31 -0.40
CA GLU A 196 -3.80 -1.26 -1.30
C GLU A 196 -3.69 -2.69 -0.75
N THR A 197 -4.85 -3.33 -0.60
CA THR A 197 -5.01 -4.70 -0.08
C THR A 197 -5.55 -5.63 -1.15
N PHE A 198 -6.51 -5.14 -1.93
CA PHE A 198 -7.12 -5.86 -3.04
C PHE A 198 -7.05 -5.01 -4.29
N GLY A 199 -7.05 -5.64 -5.45
CA GLY A 199 -7.04 -4.95 -6.72
C GLY A 199 -7.78 -5.74 -7.80
N ALA A 200 -8.15 -5.03 -8.86
CA ALA A 200 -8.73 -5.64 -10.06
C ALA A 200 -8.21 -4.94 -11.31
N ILE A 201 -7.92 -5.72 -12.37
CA ILE A 201 -7.74 -5.20 -13.72
C ILE A 201 -9.08 -5.32 -14.43
N LEU A 202 -9.58 -4.22 -14.98
CA LEU A 202 -10.88 -4.16 -15.62
C LEU A 202 -10.71 -4.14 -17.12
N THR A 203 -11.35 -5.10 -17.78
CA THR A 203 -11.34 -5.23 -19.23
C THR A 203 -12.74 -5.00 -19.78
N SER A 204 -12.83 -4.50 -21.01
CA SER A 204 -14.13 -4.36 -21.67
C SER A 204 -14.81 -5.72 -21.87
N LEU A 205 -16.10 -5.79 -21.59
CA LEU A 205 -16.89 -6.97 -21.93
C LEU A 205 -17.17 -7.07 -23.44
N ASP A 206 -17.25 -5.92 -24.12
CA ASP A 206 -17.34 -5.89 -25.58
C ASP A 206 -15.93 -5.93 -26.19
N PRO A 207 -15.61 -6.96 -27.01
CA PRO A 207 -14.31 -7.08 -27.68
C PRO A 207 -14.07 -5.99 -28.74
N LEU A 208 -15.11 -5.27 -29.19
CA LEU A 208 -15.00 -4.17 -30.15
C LEU A 208 -14.51 -2.87 -29.51
N HIS A 209 -14.66 -2.72 -28.18
CA HIS A 209 -14.17 -1.56 -27.45
C HIS A 209 -12.66 -1.66 -27.17
N LEU A 210 -11.87 -1.53 -28.24
CA LEU A 210 -10.42 -1.49 -28.17
C LEU A 210 -9.95 -0.26 -27.36
N GLY A 211 -8.86 -0.44 -26.60
CA GLY A 211 -8.28 0.63 -25.79
C GLY A 211 -9.05 0.99 -24.52
N ALA A 212 -10.24 0.41 -24.32
CA ALA A 212 -11.00 0.58 -23.10
C ALA A 212 -10.49 -0.38 -22.01
N GLY A 213 -10.18 0.16 -20.84
CA GLY A 213 -9.64 -0.61 -19.72
C GLY A 213 -9.59 0.21 -18.46
N GLY A 214 -9.47 -0.47 -17.33
CA GLY A 214 -9.41 0.19 -16.03
C GLY A 214 -8.67 -0.64 -15.00
N MET A 215 -8.50 -0.05 -13.83
CA MET A 215 -8.03 -0.73 -12.65
C MET A 215 -8.79 -0.23 -11.43
N ALA A 216 -9.06 -1.14 -10.51
CA ALA A 216 -9.56 -0.81 -9.18
C ALA A 216 -8.48 -1.10 -8.14
N MET A 217 -8.30 -0.18 -7.20
CA MET A 217 -7.44 -0.34 -6.04
C MET A 217 -8.32 -0.23 -4.81
N LEU A 218 -8.32 -1.25 -3.96
CA LEU A 218 -9.20 -1.34 -2.80
C LEU A 218 -8.39 -1.53 -1.52
N THR A 219 -8.80 -0.81 -0.48
CA THR A 219 -8.16 -0.74 0.83
C THR A 219 -9.21 -1.03 1.89
N LEU A 220 -8.98 -2.07 2.69
CA LEU A 220 -9.80 -2.36 3.85
C LEU A 220 -9.37 -1.46 5.02
N SER A 221 -10.32 -1.01 5.84
CA SER A 221 -10.02 -0.27 7.07
C SER A 221 -9.42 -1.17 8.16
N ASP A 222 -8.52 -0.62 8.97
CA ASP A 222 -7.85 -1.34 10.07
C ASP A 222 -8.85 -1.86 11.12
N THR A 223 -9.81 -1.01 11.49
CA THR A 223 -10.75 -1.26 12.60
C THR A 223 -12.16 -1.57 12.13
N GLU A 224 -12.64 -0.83 11.14
CA GLU A 224 -14.01 -0.93 10.64
C GLU A 224 -14.10 -1.91 9.48
N ASN A 225 -15.32 -2.37 9.16
CA ASN A 225 -15.56 -3.22 7.99
C ASN A 225 -15.87 -2.36 6.76
N ASN A 226 -15.08 -1.32 6.56
CA ASN A 226 -15.24 -0.40 5.43
C ASN A 226 -14.16 -0.67 4.38
N LEU A 227 -14.58 -0.72 3.12
CA LEU A 227 -13.70 -0.90 1.98
C LEU A 227 -13.69 0.37 1.15
N HIS A 228 -12.59 1.09 1.23
CA HIS A 228 -12.30 2.23 0.38
C HIS A 228 -11.84 1.71 -0.97
N PHE A 229 -12.38 2.23 -2.06
CA PHE A 229 -11.87 1.90 -3.38
C PHE A 229 -11.72 3.13 -4.25
N ILE A 230 -10.78 3.03 -5.18
CA ILE A 230 -10.66 3.94 -6.30
C ILE A 230 -10.64 3.15 -7.59
N LEU A 231 -11.39 3.64 -8.57
CA LEU A 231 -11.52 3.14 -9.92
C LEU A 231 -10.88 4.16 -10.86
N MET A 232 -9.87 3.73 -11.61
CA MET A 232 -9.29 4.51 -12.70
C MET A 232 -9.62 3.81 -14.01
N ALA A 233 -10.13 4.54 -15.00
CA ALA A 233 -10.54 3.94 -16.26
C ALA A 233 -10.24 4.85 -17.45
N ARG A 234 -9.92 4.21 -18.58
CA ARG A 234 -9.69 4.84 -19.88
C ARG A 234 -10.62 4.21 -20.90
N GLY A 235 -11.11 5.04 -21.82
CA GLY A 235 -12.04 4.60 -22.86
C GLY A 235 -13.43 4.20 -22.36
N LEU A 236 -13.79 4.50 -21.09
CA LEU A 236 -15.18 4.42 -20.59
C LEU A 236 -16.04 5.56 -21.14
N LEU A 237 -15.45 6.75 -21.27
CA LEU A 237 -16.07 7.94 -21.83
C LEU A 237 -15.57 8.11 -23.26
N GLU A 238 -16.47 8.19 -24.24
CA GLU A 238 -16.09 8.67 -25.58
C GLU A 238 -16.14 10.20 -25.59
N PRO A 239 -15.24 10.89 -26.31
CA PRO A 239 -15.39 12.30 -26.63
C PRO A 239 -16.54 12.48 -27.65
N GLY A 240 -17.77 12.25 -27.19
CA GLY A 240 -18.97 12.58 -27.94
C GLY A 240 -19.11 14.09 -27.97
N ALA A 241 -18.78 14.70 -29.10
CA ALA A 241 -19.05 16.11 -29.33
C ALA A 241 -20.53 16.37 -29.05
N ARG A 242 -20.81 17.15 -27.99
CA ARG A 242 -22.09 17.84 -27.71
C ARG A 242 -23.12 17.16 -26.79
N GLU A 243 -22.77 16.12 -26.02
CA GLU A 243 -23.63 15.62 -24.92
C GLU A 243 -23.03 15.96 -23.54
N SER A 244 -23.87 16.00 -22.51
CA SER A 244 -23.66 16.54 -21.16
C SER A 244 -22.24 16.41 -20.59
N PRO A 245 -21.74 17.40 -19.82
CA PRO A 245 -20.37 17.37 -19.27
C PRO A 245 -20.13 16.24 -18.26
N TRP A 246 -21.19 15.56 -17.83
CA TRP A 246 -21.16 14.46 -16.89
C TRP A 246 -21.90 13.24 -17.46
N VAL A 247 -21.36 12.05 -17.20
CA VAL A 247 -21.95 10.76 -17.57
C VAL A 247 -22.22 9.97 -16.30
N PRO A 248 -23.45 9.49 -16.07
CA PRO A 248 -23.76 8.61 -14.95
C PRO A 248 -22.99 7.29 -15.08
N LEU A 249 -22.28 6.94 -14.02
CA LEU A 249 -21.52 5.71 -13.84
C LEU A 249 -22.16 4.87 -12.74
N ARG A 250 -22.47 3.62 -13.07
CA ARG A 250 -22.95 2.61 -12.15
C ARG A 250 -21.82 1.62 -11.85
N VAL A 251 -21.43 1.52 -10.58
CA VAL A 251 -20.41 0.57 -10.12
C VAL A 251 -21.08 -0.51 -9.28
N ARG A 252 -20.84 -1.79 -9.62
CA ARG A 252 -21.43 -2.95 -8.97
C ARG A 252 -20.36 -3.91 -8.47
N ILE A 253 -20.53 -4.40 -7.26
CA ILE A 253 -19.82 -5.60 -6.78
C ILE A 253 -20.74 -6.80 -6.97
N LEU A 254 -20.22 -7.80 -7.67
CA LEU A 254 -20.95 -8.97 -8.12
C LEU A 254 -20.34 -10.23 -7.52
N HIS A 255 -21.18 -11.18 -7.12
CA HIS A 255 -20.78 -12.57 -6.83
C HIS A 255 -21.60 -13.49 -7.73
N GLN A 256 -20.92 -14.30 -8.55
CA GLN A 256 -21.57 -15.22 -9.50
C GLN A 256 -22.65 -14.55 -10.39
N GLY A 257 -22.46 -13.26 -10.71
CA GLY A 257 -23.39 -12.47 -11.53
C GLY A 257 -24.51 -11.76 -10.74
N GLN A 258 -24.69 -12.05 -9.45
CA GLN A 258 -25.64 -11.36 -8.57
C GLN A 258 -25.01 -10.10 -7.97
N THR A 259 -25.73 -8.98 -7.98
CA THR A 259 -25.29 -7.72 -7.37
C THR A 259 -25.37 -7.80 -5.84
N LEU A 260 -24.23 -7.63 -5.18
CA LEU A 260 -24.14 -7.51 -3.72
C LEU A 260 -24.20 -6.06 -3.25
N ARG A 261 -23.46 -5.18 -3.95
CA ARG A 261 -23.40 -3.73 -3.67
C ARG A 261 -23.47 -2.97 -4.98
N GLU A 262 -24.11 -1.81 -4.95
CA GLU A 262 -24.26 -0.91 -6.09
C GLU A 262 -24.06 0.53 -5.64
N VAL A 263 -23.34 1.31 -6.44
CA VAL A 263 -23.13 2.74 -6.25
C VAL A 263 -23.34 3.46 -7.58
N HIS A 264 -23.98 4.63 -7.53
CA HIS A 264 -24.15 5.53 -8.67
C HIS A 264 -23.41 6.83 -8.43
N THR A 265 -22.71 7.29 -9.46
CA THR A 265 -21.98 8.56 -9.44
C THR A 265 -22.01 9.18 -10.83
N ASN A 266 -21.56 10.43 -10.95
CA ASN A 266 -21.41 11.11 -12.22
C ASN A 266 -19.93 11.40 -12.44
N ILE A 267 -19.37 10.93 -13.56
CA ILE A 267 -17.96 11.16 -13.94
C ILE A 267 -17.86 12.14 -15.11
N THR A 268 -16.72 12.81 -15.23
CA THR A 268 -16.45 13.75 -16.33
C THR A 268 -15.21 13.33 -17.10
N VAL A 269 -14.97 13.93 -18.27
CA VAL A 269 -13.75 13.66 -19.05
C VAL A 269 -12.50 14.20 -18.33
N GLU A 270 -12.66 15.28 -17.56
CA GLU A 270 -11.59 15.98 -16.84
C GLU A 270 -11.22 15.25 -15.54
N ASP A 271 -12.19 14.61 -14.90
CA ASP A 271 -12.02 13.77 -13.71
C ASP A 271 -12.72 12.41 -13.91
N PRO A 272 -12.05 11.46 -14.61
CA PRO A 272 -12.59 10.13 -14.87
C PRO A 272 -12.36 9.15 -13.72
N ASP A 273 -11.58 9.54 -12.70
CA ASP A 273 -11.26 8.69 -11.57
C ASP A 273 -12.39 8.77 -10.53
N PHE A 274 -12.81 7.62 -10.01
CA PHE A 274 -13.91 7.54 -9.06
C PHE A 274 -13.46 6.89 -7.77
N ALA A 275 -13.70 7.52 -6.63
CA ALA A 275 -13.40 6.98 -5.31
C ALA A 275 -14.65 6.97 -4.42
N GLU A 276 -14.80 5.92 -3.63
CA GLU A 276 -15.97 5.70 -2.77
C GLU A 276 -15.64 4.77 -1.60
N VAL A 277 -16.52 4.77 -0.59
CA VAL A 277 -16.41 3.88 0.58
C VAL A 277 -17.61 2.96 0.67
N LEU A 278 -17.35 1.64 0.68
CA LEU A 278 -18.36 0.64 0.99
C LEU A 278 -18.31 0.31 2.47
N SER A 279 -19.26 0.85 3.22
CA SER A 279 -19.36 0.63 4.67
C SER A 279 -20.13 -0.64 5.02
N ASP A 280 -19.91 -1.11 6.25
CA ASP A 280 -20.66 -2.21 6.86
C ASP A 280 -20.65 -3.51 6.03
N LEU A 281 -19.46 -3.94 5.60
CA LEU A 281 -19.28 -5.23 4.95
C LEU A 281 -19.55 -6.36 5.94
N SER A 282 -20.39 -7.30 5.52
CA SER A 282 -20.68 -8.53 6.26
C SER A 282 -19.47 -9.47 6.29
N ALA A 283 -19.44 -10.38 7.26
CA ALA A 283 -18.39 -11.40 7.34
C ALA A 283 -18.35 -12.28 6.06
N GLN A 284 -19.51 -12.53 5.44
CA GLN A 284 -19.59 -13.27 4.19
C GLN A 284 -18.96 -12.49 3.02
N GLU A 285 -19.27 -11.19 2.88
CA GLU A 285 -18.68 -10.35 1.84
C GLU A 285 -17.14 -10.26 1.98
N LEU A 286 -16.65 -10.09 3.21
CA LEU A 286 -15.20 -10.09 3.49
C LEU A 286 -14.55 -11.43 3.13
N GLN A 287 -15.22 -12.55 3.40
CA GLN A 287 -14.72 -13.87 3.04
C GLN A 287 -14.67 -14.07 1.52
N LEU A 288 -15.69 -13.63 0.79
CA LEU A 288 -15.72 -13.70 -0.67
C LEU A 288 -14.66 -12.79 -1.31
N LEU A 289 -14.40 -11.63 -0.69
CA LEU A 289 -13.38 -10.68 -1.12
C LEU A 289 -11.97 -11.29 -1.05
N VAL A 290 -11.60 -11.88 0.10
CA VAL A 290 -10.27 -12.49 0.27
C VAL A 290 -10.09 -13.75 -0.58
N GLN A 291 -11.16 -14.49 -0.83
CA GLN A 291 -11.15 -15.68 -1.71
C GLN A 291 -11.03 -15.36 -3.20
N GLY A 292 -11.07 -14.09 -3.60
CA GLY A 292 -11.00 -13.69 -4.99
C GLY A 292 -12.26 -14.03 -5.80
N GLN A 293 -13.43 -14.14 -5.14
CA GLN A 293 -14.68 -14.55 -5.79
C GLN A 293 -15.58 -13.37 -6.20
N LEU A 294 -15.24 -12.17 -5.75
CA LEU A 294 -15.98 -10.96 -6.08
C LEU A 294 -15.48 -10.37 -7.39
N ARG A 295 -16.41 -9.81 -8.17
CA ARG A 295 -16.12 -9.06 -9.39
C ARG A 295 -16.60 -7.64 -9.23
N ILE A 296 -15.83 -6.68 -9.71
CA ILE A 296 -16.26 -5.28 -9.82
C ILE A 296 -16.58 -5.00 -11.28
N ALA A 297 -17.72 -4.34 -11.52
CA ALA A 297 -18.16 -3.91 -12.83
C ALA A 297 -18.49 -2.42 -12.81
N ALA A 298 -18.00 -1.68 -13.79
CA ALA A 298 -18.26 -0.26 -13.98
C ALA A 298 -18.95 -0.08 -15.33
N GLU A 299 -20.13 0.55 -15.31
CA GLU A 299 -21.02 0.67 -16.47
C GLU A 299 -21.46 2.13 -16.62
N THR A 300 -21.26 2.72 -17.80
CA THR A 300 -21.79 4.04 -18.12
C THR A 300 -23.22 3.93 -18.62
N GLU A 301 -24.11 4.79 -18.13
CA GLU A 301 -25.49 4.82 -18.62
C GLU A 301 -25.63 5.84 -19.77
N GLY A 302 -26.33 5.45 -20.84
CA GLY A 302 -26.55 6.33 -22.00
C GLY A 302 -26.63 5.57 -23.33
N ARG A 303 -26.63 6.32 -24.43
CA ARG A 303 -26.73 5.77 -25.81
C ARG A 303 -25.52 4.93 -26.23
N HIS A 304 -24.35 5.19 -25.62
CA HIS A 304 -23.10 4.48 -25.86
C HIS A 304 -22.59 3.85 -24.56
N ALA A 305 -23.44 3.04 -23.92
CA ALA A 305 -23.09 2.38 -22.66
C ALA A 305 -21.84 1.50 -22.84
N ARG A 306 -20.85 1.70 -21.98
CA ARG A 306 -19.62 0.91 -21.92
C ARG A 306 -19.52 0.22 -20.59
N GLN A 307 -19.09 -1.03 -20.61
CA GLN A 307 -18.95 -1.84 -19.42
C GLN A 307 -17.55 -2.42 -19.31
N LEU A 308 -16.88 -2.10 -18.21
CA LEU A 308 -15.62 -2.71 -17.80
C LEU A 308 -15.88 -3.62 -16.61
N ALA A 309 -15.23 -4.79 -16.56
CA ALA A 309 -15.32 -5.68 -15.42
C ALA A 309 -14.00 -6.41 -15.16
N GLY A 310 -13.78 -6.77 -13.90
CA GLY A 310 -12.63 -7.54 -13.46
C GLY A 310 -12.89 -8.27 -12.14
N THR A 311 -12.08 -9.29 -11.87
CA THR A 311 -12.12 -10.02 -10.60
C THR A 311 -11.29 -9.27 -9.56
N ILE A 312 -11.84 -9.11 -8.36
CA ILE A 312 -11.13 -8.55 -7.22
C ILE A 312 -10.30 -9.66 -6.60
N THR A 313 -9.00 -9.45 -6.48
CA THR A 313 -8.04 -10.42 -5.90
C THR A 313 -7.16 -9.73 -4.86
N THR A 314 -6.49 -10.50 -4.02
CA THR A 314 -5.48 -9.95 -3.11
C THR A 314 -4.35 -9.26 -3.88
N ARG A 315 -3.75 -8.24 -3.27
CA ARG A 315 -2.68 -7.46 -3.90
C ARG A 315 -1.53 -8.38 -4.31
N ARG A 316 -1.28 -8.39 -5.61
CA ARG A 316 -0.16 -9.06 -6.25
C ARG A 316 1.04 -8.14 -6.41
N SER A 317 2.22 -8.59 -6.00
CA SER A 317 3.46 -7.84 -6.11
C SER A 317 4.67 -8.77 -6.22
N CYS A 318 5.77 -8.27 -6.79
CA CYS A 318 7.05 -8.98 -6.87
C CYS A 318 7.85 -8.94 -5.56
N ASP A 319 7.24 -8.45 -4.48
CA ASP A 319 7.89 -8.34 -3.18
C ASP A 319 7.98 -9.72 -2.52
N THR A 320 8.98 -9.92 -1.68
CA THR A 320 9.07 -11.12 -0.84
C THR A 320 8.69 -10.75 0.58
N ILE A 321 7.62 -11.37 1.07
CA ILE A 321 7.20 -11.24 2.45
C ILE A 321 8.08 -12.16 3.29
N GLN A 322 8.78 -11.59 4.26
CA GLN A 322 9.69 -12.34 5.13
C GLN A 322 9.67 -11.82 6.55
N SER A 323 10.23 -12.61 7.46
CA SER A 323 10.49 -12.20 8.83
C SER A 323 11.84 -12.72 9.30
N VAL A 324 12.54 -11.92 10.08
CA VAL A 324 13.73 -12.34 10.82
C VAL A 324 13.35 -12.35 12.28
N LEU A 325 13.50 -13.52 12.91
CA LEU A 325 13.11 -13.77 14.29
C LEU A 325 14.36 -13.69 15.17
N CYS A 326 14.31 -12.84 16.20
CA CYS A 326 15.39 -12.72 17.16
C CYS A 326 14.88 -12.61 18.60
N GLY A 327 15.74 -12.97 19.55
CA GLY A 327 15.42 -12.89 20.97
C GLY A 327 15.29 -11.46 21.50
N ALA A 328 15.96 -10.49 20.85
CA ALA A 328 15.89 -9.08 21.24
C ALA A 328 14.51 -8.47 20.98
N ASP A 329 13.81 -8.95 19.95
CA ASP A 329 12.48 -8.49 19.56
C ASP A 329 11.36 -9.28 20.26
N ALA A 330 11.69 -10.30 21.06
CA ALA A 330 10.72 -11.06 21.84
C ALA A 330 9.94 -10.17 22.81
N LEU A 331 8.73 -10.58 23.19
CA LEU A 331 7.88 -9.83 24.14
C LEU A 331 8.60 -9.53 25.46
N LEU A 332 9.40 -10.51 25.90
CA LEU A 332 10.39 -10.38 26.95
C LEU A 332 11.75 -10.66 26.30
N PRO A 333 12.60 -9.64 26.11
CA PRO A 333 13.86 -9.80 25.39
C PRO A 333 14.73 -10.91 26.01
N THR A 334 15.12 -11.87 25.18
CA THR A 334 15.94 -13.02 25.58
C THR A 334 17.37 -12.88 25.05
N LYS A 335 18.31 -13.65 25.63
CA LYS A 335 19.72 -13.70 25.22
C LYS A 335 20.18 -15.14 25.05
N THR A 336 19.46 -15.91 24.23
CA THR A 336 19.76 -17.34 24.00
C THR A 336 20.69 -17.57 22.81
N GLY A 337 20.83 -16.58 21.92
CA GLY A 337 21.55 -16.75 20.65
C GLY A 337 20.75 -17.50 19.59
N ALA A 338 19.51 -17.89 19.90
CA ALA A 338 18.59 -18.48 18.95
C ALA A 338 18.21 -17.47 17.86
N VAL A 339 17.99 -18.00 16.66
CA VAL A 339 17.60 -17.22 15.49
C VAL A 339 16.56 -17.97 14.69
N GLY A 340 15.69 -17.23 14.01
CA GLY A 340 14.79 -17.81 13.04
C GLY A 340 14.60 -16.91 11.84
N SER A 341 14.06 -17.48 10.78
CA SER A 341 13.67 -16.76 9.58
C SER A 341 12.39 -17.35 9.03
N ALA A 342 11.61 -16.52 8.36
CA ALA A 342 10.42 -16.99 7.67
C ALA A 342 10.29 -16.34 6.31
N LYS A 343 9.74 -17.10 5.36
CA LYS A 343 9.31 -16.64 4.06
C LYS A 343 7.81 -16.93 3.93
N LEU A 344 7.07 -15.95 3.43
CA LEU A 344 5.63 -16.06 3.21
C LEU A 344 5.29 -15.66 1.77
N ALA A 345 4.25 -16.27 1.22
CA ALA A 345 3.69 -15.94 -0.09
C ALA A 345 2.16 -15.88 -0.02
N LEU A 346 1.60 -14.71 -0.33
CA LEU A 346 0.15 -14.50 -0.39
C LEU A 346 -0.33 -14.67 -1.83
N HIS A 347 -1.24 -15.62 -2.05
CA HIS A 347 -1.84 -15.92 -3.35
C HIS A 347 -3.09 -15.08 -3.62
N GLU A 348 -3.51 -14.99 -4.89
CA GLU A 348 -4.68 -14.23 -5.36
C GLU A 348 -5.99 -14.59 -4.65
N ASN A 349 -6.12 -15.88 -4.31
CA ASN A 349 -7.27 -16.46 -3.61
C ASN A 349 -7.20 -16.27 -2.08
N GLY A 350 -6.22 -15.50 -1.59
CA GLY A 350 -6.01 -15.24 -0.18
C GLY A 350 -5.21 -16.30 0.57
N THR A 351 -4.87 -17.45 -0.04
CA THR A 351 -4.06 -18.47 0.64
C THR A 351 -2.67 -17.93 0.97
N LEU A 352 -2.24 -18.09 2.22
CA LEU A 352 -0.92 -17.70 2.69
C LEU A 352 -0.03 -18.94 2.88
N GLU A 353 0.91 -19.15 1.97
CA GLU A 353 1.99 -20.13 2.15
C GLU A 353 3.05 -19.58 3.08
N TYR A 354 3.59 -20.45 3.94
CA TYR A 354 4.62 -20.10 4.89
C TYR A 354 5.71 -21.17 4.97
N GLN A 355 6.92 -20.70 5.21
CA GLN A 355 8.07 -21.52 5.58
C GLN A 355 8.81 -20.79 6.70
N VAL A 356 8.90 -21.41 7.87
CA VAL A 356 9.53 -20.88 9.08
C VAL A 356 10.66 -21.81 9.48
N GLN A 357 11.87 -21.28 9.58
CA GLN A 357 13.05 -22.00 10.03
C GLN A 357 13.53 -21.43 11.35
N VAL A 358 13.81 -22.30 12.32
CA VAL A 358 14.27 -21.93 13.67
C VAL A 358 15.50 -22.75 14.01
N VAL A 359 16.54 -22.09 14.55
CA VAL A 359 17.81 -22.73 14.89
C VAL A 359 18.34 -22.19 16.22
N GLY A 360 18.98 -23.07 17.00
CA GLY A 360 19.72 -22.69 18.19
C GLY A 360 18.87 -22.33 19.41
N THR A 361 17.62 -22.81 19.46
CA THR A 361 16.74 -22.60 20.63
C THR A 361 17.32 -23.25 21.88
N ALA A 362 17.15 -22.59 23.02
CA ALA A 362 17.65 -23.10 24.31
C ALA A 362 16.94 -24.38 24.76
N SER A 363 15.68 -24.54 24.37
CA SER A 363 14.85 -25.71 24.67
C SER A 363 13.97 -26.10 23.48
N GLU A 364 13.18 -27.16 23.65
CA GLU A 364 12.25 -27.65 22.64
C GLU A 364 11.21 -26.57 22.28
N VAL A 365 10.98 -26.39 20.98
CA VAL A 365 9.94 -25.50 20.45
C VAL A 365 8.58 -26.10 20.74
N VAL A 366 7.76 -25.37 21.51
CA VAL A 366 6.40 -25.77 21.88
C VAL A 366 5.32 -24.99 21.14
N GLY A 367 5.68 -23.89 20.48
CA GLY A 367 4.73 -23.06 19.76
C GLY A 367 5.36 -22.21 18.67
N ILE A 368 4.75 -22.17 17.49
CA ILE A 368 5.03 -21.19 16.44
C ILE A 368 3.71 -20.56 16.03
N THR A 369 3.57 -19.26 16.23
CA THR A 369 2.29 -18.57 16.04
C THR A 369 2.46 -17.30 15.21
N LEU A 370 1.50 -17.06 14.32
CA LEU A 370 1.29 -15.79 13.65
C LEU A 370 0.33 -14.93 14.48
N GLU A 371 0.73 -13.72 14.84
CA GLU A 371 -0.01 -12.87 15.77
C GLU A 371 0.12 -11.38 15.44
N THR A 372 -0.80 -10.58 15.97
CA THR A 372 -0.70 -9.12 15.89
C THR A 372 0.15 -8.57 17.04
N LYS A 373 0.56 -7.31 16.96
CA LYS A 373 1.19 -6.63 18.10
C LYS A 373 0.22 -6.62 19.29
N PRO A 374 0.60 -7.12 20.47
CA PRO A 374 -0.31 -7.19 21.60
C PRO A 374 -0.68 -5.79 22.08
N ARG A 375 -1.99 -5.52 22.22
CA ARG A 375 -2.50 -4.25 22.78
C ARG A 375 -2.22 -4.10 24.28
N ARG A 376 -2.03 -5.22 24.98
CA ARG A 376 -1.64 -5.28 26.41
C ARG A 376 -0.57 -6.34 26.56
N LYS A 377 0.45 -6.08 27.40
CA LYS A 377 1.63 -6.96 27.57
C LYS A 377 1.30 -8.43 27.84
N SER A 378 0.16 -8.73 28.47
CA SER A 378 -0.24 -10.09 28.87
C SER A 378 -1.28 -10.75 27.96
N LYS A 379 -1.76 -10.09 26.89
CA LYS A 379 -2.78 -10.66 26.01
C LYS A 379 -2.26 -10.71 24.58
N ARG A 380 -1.70 -11.87 24.23
CA ARG A 380 -1.34 -12.23 22.86
C ARG A 380 -2.61 -12.42 22.03
N ASN A 381 -2.56 -12.00 20.77
CA ASN A 381 -3.66 -12.15 19.83
C ASN A 381 -3.19 -13.02 18.67
N ILE A 382 -3.35 -14.33 18.85
CA ILE A 382 -2.90 -15.35 17.90
C ILE A 382 -3.94 -15.46 16.80
N LEU A 383 -3.50 -15.30 15.55
CA LEU A 383 -4.33 -15.43 14.35
C LEU A 383 -4.26 -16.85 13.77
N PHE A 384 -3.06 -17.44 13.79
CA PHE A 384 -2.83 -18.76 13.22
C PHE A 384 -1.72 -19.50 13.96
N ASP A 385 -1.92 -20.81 14.16
CA ASP A 385 -0.96 -21.70 14.81
C ASP A 385 -0.24 -22.59 13.79
N ILE A 386 1.07 -22.40 13.66
CA ILE A 386 1.97 -23.11 12.75
C ILE A 386 2.53 -24.37 13.42
N THR A 387 2.46 -24.47 14.74
CA THR A 387 3.05 -25.56 15.55
C THR A 387 2.77 -26.97 15.00
N PRO A 388 1.55 -27.32 14.54
CA PRO A 388 1.27 -28.66 14.02
C PRO A 388 2.10 -29.04 12.78
N SER A 389 2.59 -28.05 12.03
CA SER A 389 3.41 -28.24 10.83
C SER A 389 4.92 -28.26 11.10
N TYR A 390 5.34 -27.95 12.32
CA TYR A 390 6.74 -27.83 12.70
C TYR A 390 7.38 -29.20 12.92
N LYS A 391 8.48 -29.47 12.21
CA LYS A 391 9.30 -30.67 12.34
C LYS A 391 10.77 -30.32 12.15
N ASP A 392 11.63 -30.77 13.06
CA ASP A 392 13.10 -30.71 12.94
C ASP A 392 13.67 -29.32 12.56
N GLY A 393 13.19 -28.25 13.20
CA GLY A 393 13.67 -26.89 12.92
C GLY A 393 12.96 -26.18 11.77
N LEU A 394 11.99 -26.84 11.11
CA LEU A 394 11.27 -26.30 9.96
C LEU A 394 9.76 -26.47 10.12
N GLY A 395 9.01 -25.37 10.07
CA GLY A 395 7.56 -25.35 9.91
C GLY A 395 7.20 -24.91 8.50
N TRP A 396 6.40 -25.70 7.78
CA TRP A 396 5.99 -25.36 6.42
C TRP A 396 4.55 -25.78 6.17
N GLY A 397 3.81 -24.98 5.40
CA GLY A 397 2.42 -25.24 5.12
C GLY A 397 1.71 -24.06 4.48
N ALA A 398 0.38 -24.12 4.48
CA ALA A 398 -0.47 -23.08 3.93
C ALA A 398 -1.64 -22.78 4.86
N TRP A 399 -1.92 -21.51 5.07
CA TRP A 399 -3.14 -21.02 5.72
C TRP A 399 -4.16 -20.66 4.63
N GLN A 400 -5.15 -21.54 4.46
CA GLN A 400 -6.07 -21.50 3.31
C GLN A 400 -7.05 -20.34 3.33
N SER A 401 -7.52 -19.95 4.51
CA SER A 401 -8.61 -18.97 4.67
C SER A 401 -8.27 -17.94 5.75
N PRO A 402 -7.25 -17.09 5.54
CA PRO A 402 -7.11 -15.88 6.35
C PRO A 402 -8.31 -14.97 6.12
N SER A 403 -8.71 -14.20 7.14
CA SER A 403 -9.73 -13.18 6.94
C SER A 403 -9.20 -12.06 6.05
N ALA A 404 -10.10 -11.29 5.43
CA ALA A 404 -9.71 -10.09 4.67
C ALA A 404 -8.87 -9.11 5.51
N ARG A 405 -9.14 -9.02 6.83
CA ARG A 405 -8.36 -8.20 7.75
C ARG A 405 -6.97 -8.78 8.02
N ASP A 406 -6.83 -10.09 8.09
CA ASP A 406 -5.51 -10.73 8.26
C ASP A 406 -4.63 -10.50 7.03
N ALA A 407 -5.19 -10.62 5.82
CA ALA A 407 -4.50 -10.30 4.58
C ALA A 407 -4.11 -8.80 4.53
N HIS A 408 -5.01 -7.91 4.97
CA HIS A 408 -4.72 -6.48 5.11
C HIS A 408 -3.54 -6.23 6.05
N MET A 409 -3.61 -6.70 7.30
CA MET A 409 -2.56 -6.54 8.30
C MET A 409 -1.21 -7.11 7.84
N LEU A 410 -1.21 -8.26 7.12
CA LEU A 410 -0.01 -8.83 6.53
C LEU A 410 0.65 -7.86 5.53
N LEU A 411 -0.15 -7.32 4.62
CA LEU A 411 0.31 -6.43 3.56
C LEU A 411 0.71 -5.03 4.05
N GLN A 412 0.23 -4.63 5.24
CA GLN A 412 0.62 -3.41 5.97
C GLN A 412 1.81 -3.63 6.94
N ASN A 413 2.40 -4.82 6.95
CA ASN A 413 3.51 -5.19 7.85
C ASN A 413 3.14 -5.15 9.35
N GLU A 414 1.90 -5.45 9.72
CA GLU A 414 1.42 -5.39 11.11
C GLU A 414 1.44 -6.73 11.85
N LEU A 415 1.74 -7.81 11.13
CA LEU A 415 1.82 -9.16 11.68
C LEU A 415 3.22 -9.51 12.17
N PHE A 416 3.27 -10.39 13.16
CA PHE A 416 4.48 -10.87 13.80
C PHE A 416 4.45 -12.39 13.86
N LEU A 417 5.63 -13.01 13.75
CA LEU A 417 5.83 -14.40 14.12
C LEU A 417 6.43 -14.45 15.52
N ASN A 418 5.95 -15.40 16.33
CA ASN A 418 6.45 -15.67 17.67
C ASN A 418 6.76 -17.16 17.80
N VAL A 419 7.91 -17.48 18.37
CA VAL A 419 8.36 -18.86 18.65
C VAL A 419 8.50 -19.02 20.15
N ALA A 420 7.67 -19.88 20.73
CA ALA A 420 7.71 -20.25 22.13
C ALA A 420 8.44 -21.58 22.32
N THR A 421 9.23 -21.67 23.38
CA THR A 421 9.97 -22.87 23.79
C THR A 421 9.60 -23.25 25.22
N LYS A 422 9.98 -24.45 25.68
CA LYS A 422 9.62 -24.94 27.03
C LYS A 422 10.01 -23.96 28.14
N ASP A 423 11.19 -23.36 28.02
CA ASP A 423 11.71 -22.40 29.00
C ASP A 423 11.14 -20.98 28.80
N TRP A 424 10.59 -20.70 27.61
CA TRP A 424 10.07 -19.39 27.21
C TRP A 424 8.68 -19.50 26.60
N ALA A 425 7.69 -19.82 27.43
CA ALA A 425 6.30 -20.06 27.01
C ALA A 425 5.65 -18.84 26.32
N GLU A 426 6.06 -17.62 26.68
CA GLU A 426 5.56 -16.38 26.08
C GLU A 426 6.22 -16.05 24.72
N GLY A 427 7.36 -16.68 24.41
CA GLY A 427 8.14 -16.44 23.19
C GLY A 427 9.62 -16.27 23.49
N GLU A 428 10.45 -17.17 22.96
CA GLU A 428 11.91 -17.03 22.93
C GLU A 428 12.35 -16.10 21.79
N LEU A 429 11.69 -16.20 20.62
CA LEU A 429 11.99 -15.40 19.43
C LEU A 429 10.73 -14.71 18.92
N ARG A 430 10.89 -13.49 18.43
CA ARG A 430 9.84 -12.77 17.71
C ARG A 430 10.44 -12.02 16.53
N GLY A 431 9.64 -11.82 15.49
CA GLY A 431 10.01 -11.04 14.32
C GLY A 431 8.79 -10.40 13.68
N GLN A 432 8.92 -9.16 13.23
CA GLN A 432 7.90 -8.52 12.40
C GLN A 432 7.93 -9.12 11.00
N ILE A 433 6.77 -9.31 10.39
CA ILE A 433 6.67 -9.68 9.00
C ILE A 433 6.71 -8.40 8.17
N ILE A 434 7.65 -8.35 7.23
CA ILE A 434 7.87 -7.21 6.35
C ILE A 434 7.91 -7.64 4.90
N SER A 435 7.37 -6.79 4.02
CA SER A 435 7.52 -6.94 2.57
C SER A 435 8.84 -6.33 2.10
N LEU A 436 9.73 -7.14 1.55
CA LEU A 436 10.95 -6.68 0.90
C LEU A 436 10.75 -6.46 -0.60
N PRO A 437 10.99 -5.24 -1.13
CA PRO A 437 10.86 -4.98 -2.55
C PRO A 437 11.74 -5.89 -3.41
N TYR A 438 11.14 -6.46 -4.47
CA TYR A 438 11.82 -7.26 -5.52
C TYR A 438 12.75 -8.36 -4.97
N SER A 439 12.15 -9.29 -4.25
CA SER A 439 12.83 -10.47 -3.67
C SER A 439 14.06 -10.17 -2.82
N GLY A 440 14.14 -8.97 -2.22
CA GLY A 440 15.29 -8.58 -1.40
C GLY A 440 16.60 -8.47 -2.19
N LEU A 441 16.56 -8.33 -3.52
CA LEU A 441 17.76 -8.17 -4.35
C LEU A 441 18.58 -6.92 -4.01
N LEU A 442 17.97 -5.94 -3.33
CA LEU A 442 18.66 -4.78 -2.76
C LEU A 442 19.33 -5.06 -1.41
N ALA A 443 18.95 -6.13 -0.70
CA ALA A 443 19.55 -6.55 0.56
C ALA A 443 20.74 -7.52 0.38
N ARG A 444 20.97 -8.00 -0.85
CA ARG A 444 22.10 -8.89 -1.19
C ARG A 444 23.40 -8.14 -1.56
N TYR A 445 23.42 -6.81 -1.43
CA TYR A 445 24.55 -5.96 -1.77
C TYR A 445 24.77 -4.85 -0.74
#